data_AF-A0A9E5JMH6-F1
#
_entry.id   AF-A0A9E5JMH6-F1
#
_cell.length_a   1.000
_cell.length_b   1.000
_cell.length_c   1.000
_cell.angle_alpha   90.00
_cell.angle_beta   90.00
_cell.angle_gamma   90.00
#
_symmetry.space_group_name_H-M   'P 1'
#
loop_
_entity.id
_entity.type
_entity.pdbx_description
1 polymer ?
#
loop_
_entity_poly.entity_id
_entity_poly.type
_entity_poly.pdbx_seq_one_letter_code
_entity_poly.pdbx_strand_id
1 'polypeptide(L)'
;MAHFRNVSPIGALDIPALGRIVQAGEVFEVTKQTEDFFDAQPGNFARVAEPKKGKSAKPAASVAPSGAGDTTDTPEGDEQKEESR
;
A
#
# COMPACT_ATOMS: atom_id res chain seq x y z
N MET A 1 8.32 -20.79 -8.66
CA MET A 1 8.09 -19.61 -7.81
C MET A 1 7.61 -20.11 -6.45
N ALA A 2 7.65 -19.30 -5.40
CA ALA A 2 7.16 -19.70 -4.08
C ALA A 2 5.89 -18.93 -3.73
N HIS A 3 5.02 -19.51 -2.92
CA HIS A 3 3.80 -18.85 -2.44
C HIS A 3 3.87 -18.62 -0.94
N PHE A 4 3.48 -17.43 -0.53
CA PHE A 4 3.42 -17.03 0.87
C PHE A 4 2.03 -16.49 1.19
N ARG A 5 1.60 -16.70 2.42
CA ARG A 5 0.38 -16.13 2.99
C ARG A 5 0.74 -15.11 4.04
N ASN A 6 0.14 -13.92 3.97
CA ASN A 6 0.24 -12.95 5.08
C ASN A 6 -0.52 -13.52 6.29
N VAL A 7 0.21 -13.82 7.36
CA VAL A 7 -0.32 -14.30 8.65
C VAL A 7 -0.07 -13.29 9.77
N SER A 8 0.30 -12.06 9.42
CA SER A 8 0.67 -11.03 10.38
C SER A 8 -0.51 -10.63 11.28
N PRO A 9 -0.30 -10.51 12.60
CA PRO A 9 -1.37 -10.16 13.54
C PRO A 9 -1.85 -8.71 13.40
N ILE A 10 -1.06 -7.84 12.75
CA ILE A 10 -1.41 -6.42 12.56
C ILE A 10 -2.30 -6.20 11.33
N GLY A 11 -2.58 -7.25 10.56
CA GLY A 11 -3.49 -7.18 9.42
C GLY A 11 -2.78 -7.05 8.07
N ALA A 12 -3.17 -6.06 7.28
CA ALA A 12 -2.61 -5.82 5.96
C ALA A 12 -1.18 -5.29 6.06
N LEU A 13 -0.27 -5.83 5.25
CA LEU A 13 1.14 -5.43 5.20
C LEU A 13 1.48 -4.82 3.86
N ASP A 14 2.11 -3.66 3.86
CA ASP A 14 2.75 -3.12 2.67
C ASP A 14 4.05 -3.88 2.38
N ILE A 15 4.17 -4.42 1.17
CA ILE A 15 5.34 -5.21 0.76
C ILE A 15 6.07 -4.45 -0.35
N PRO A 16 7.15 -3.71 -0.02
CA PRO A 16 7.90 -2.94 -1.00
C PRO A 16 8.44 -3.79 -2.16
N ALA A 17 8.85 -5.03 -1.86
CA ALA A 17 9.33 -5.99 -2.87
C ALA A 17 8.27 -6.38 -3.91
N LEU A 18 6.98 -6.22 -3.59
CA LEU A 18 5.86 -6.47 -4.50
C LEU A 18 5.23 -5.16 -5.02
N GLY A 19 5.62 -4.01 -4.48
CA GLY A 19 5.01 -2.72 -4.77
C GLY A 19 3.51 -2.66 -4.47
N ARG A 20 3.02 -3.48 -3.52
CA ARG A 20 1.59 -3.54 -3.16
C ARG A 20 1.38 -3.97 -1.71
N ILE A 21 0.20 -3.62 -1.20
CA ILE A 21 -0.31 -4.07 0.09
C ILE A 21 -0.92 -5.47 -0.06
N VAL A 22 -0.53 -6.38 0.83
CA VAL A 22 -1.05 -7.75 0.93
C VAL A 22 -1.98 -7.85 2.14
N GLN A 23 -3.24 -8.22 1.91
CA GLN A 23 -4.23 -8.32 2.98
C GLN A 23 -3.92 -9.50 3.93
N ALA A 24 -4.41 -9.42 5.17
CA ALA A 24 -4.30 -10.54 6.10
C ALA A 24 -4.97 -11.79 5.54
N GLY A 25 -4.24 -12.89 5.51
CA GLY A 25 -4.67 -14.16 4.95
C GLY A 25 -4.58 -14.25 3.42
N GLU A 26 -4.18 -13.19 2.72
CA GLU A 26 -3.96 -13.22 1.26
C GLU A 26 -2.72 -14.05 0.93
N VAL A 27 -2.85 -14.87 -0.13
CA VAL A 27 -1.75 -15.64 -0.70
C VAL A 27 -1.19 -14.88 -1.89
N PHE A 28 0.12 -14.71 -1.93
CA PHE A 28 0.84 -14.05 -3.01
C PHE A 28 2.02 -14.91 -3.49
N GLU A 29 2.41 -14.69 -4.73
CA GLU A 29 3.56 -15.34 -5.35
C GLU A 29 4.81 -14.45 -5.24
N VAL A 30 5.96 -15.07 -5.01
CA VAL A 30 7.25 -14.40 -4.94
C VAL A 30 8.27 -15.12 -5.82
N THR A 31 9.28 -14.38 -6.26
CA THR A 31 10.40 -14.92 -7.03
C THR A 31 11.37 -15.65 -6.09
N LYS A 32 12.20 -16.54 -6.64
CA LYS A 32 13.23 -17.24 -5.86
C LYS A 32 14.23 -16.31 -5.17
N GLN A 33 14.43 -15.09 -5.68
CA GLN A 33 15.37 -14.12 -5.11
C GLN A 33 14.86 -13.51 -3.81
N THR A 34 13.53 -13.41 -3.64
CA THR A 34 12.92 -12.81 -2.45
C THR A 34 12.39 -13.85 -1.47
N GLU A 35 12.43 -15.14 -1.81
CA GLU A 35 11.96 -16.25 -0.98
C GLU A 35 12.58 -16.24 0.43
N ASP A 36 13.91 -16.14 0.54
CA ASP A 36 14.63 -16.07 1.81
C ASP A 36 14.18 -14.90 2.71
N PHE A 37 13.80 -13.77 2.11
CA PHE A 37 13.32 -12.61 2.87
C PHE A 37 12.01 -12.91 3.58
N PHE A 38 11.08 -13.61 2.92
CA PHE A 38 9.79 -13.97 3.51
C PHE A 38 9.92 -15.14 4.50
N ASP A 39 10.80 -16.12 4.22
CA ASP A 39 11.10 -17.23 5.14
C ASP A 39 11.76 -16.73 6.45
N ALA A 40 12.52 -15.63 6.39
CA ALA A 40 13.11 -15.00 7.58
C ALA A 40 12.09 -14.34 8.53
N GLN A 41 10.81 -14.21 8.13
CA GLN A 41 9.77 -13.53 8.89
C GLN A 41 8.54 -14.42 9.15
N PRO A 42 8.69 -15.55 9.88
CA PRO A 42 7.62 -16.54 10.08
C PRO A 42 6.43 -16.02 10.90
N GLY A 43 6.60 -14.93 11.67
CA GLY A 43 5.51 -14.25 12.38
C GLY A 43 4.61 -13.40 11.47
N ASN A 44 5.08 -13.06 10.27
CA ASN A 44 4.35 -12.23 9.30
C ASN A 44 3.91 -13.03 8.07
N PHE A 45 4.73 -13.99 7.63
CA PHE A 45 4.48 -14.76 6.42
C PHE A 45 4.60 -16.26 6.67
N ALA A 46 3.64 -17.02 6.13
CA ALA A 46 3.67 -18.47 6.13
C ALA A 46 3.83 -18.98 4.71
N ARG A 47 4.86 -19.80 4.45
CA ARG A 47 5.03 -20.47 3.17
C ARG A 47 3.91 -21.47 2.95
N VAL A 48 3.29 -21.44 1.77
CA VAL A 48 2.17 -22.33 1.43
C VAL A 48 2.48 -23.10 0.15
N ALA A 49 1.99 -24.35 0.08
CA ALA A 49 1.93 -25.08 -1.19
C ALA A 49 1.00 -24.33 -2.16
N GLU A 50 1.29 -24.39 -3.46
CA GLU A 50 0.54 -23.68 -4.50
C GLU A 50 -0.97 -23.71 -4.24
N PRO A 51 -1.66 -22.55 -4.26
CA PRO A 51 -3.08 -22.52 -4.00
C PRO A 51 -3.78 -23.34 -5.08
N LYS A 52 -4.39 -24.47 -4.69
CA LYS A 52 -5.29 -25.23 -5.57
C LYS A 52 -6.35 -24.26 -6.08
N LYS A 53 -6.31 -23.98 -7.38
CA LYS A 53 -7.19 -23.10 -8.17
C LYS A 53 -8.63 -23.11 -7.61
N GLY A 54 -8.94 -22.18 -6.72
CA GLY A 54 -10.21 -22.22 -5.98
C GLY A 54 -10.21 -21.29 -4.77
N LYS A 55 -10.61 -20.03 -4.99
CA LYS A 55 -10.70 -18.89 -4.04
C LYS A 55 -9.43 -18.02 -3.95
N SER A 56 -9.09 -17.39 -5.07
CA SER A 56 -8.47 -16.07 -5.01
C SER A 56 -9.46 -15.13 -4.33
N ALA A 57 -9.17 -14.71 -3.10
CA ALA A 57 -9.90 -13.62 -2.48
C ALA A 57 -9.70 -12.39 -3.37
N LYS A 58 -10.82 -11.86 -3.87
CA LYS A 58 -10.89 -10.67 -4.71
C LYS A 58 -10.10 -9.54 -4.02
N PRO A 59 -9.12 -8.90 -4.67
CA PRO A 59 -8.46 -7.74 -4.08
C PRO A 59 -9.54 -6.68 -3.85
N ALA A 60 -9.79 -6.34 -2.59
CA ALA A 60 -10.65 -5.22 -2.25
C ALA A 60 -9.94 -3.95 -2.72
N ALA A 61 -10.45 -3.37 -3.80
CA ALA A 61 -10.11 -2.03 -4.24
C ALA A 61 -10.44 -1.01 -3.14
N SER A 62 -9.42 -0.29 -2.66
CA SER A 62 -9.44 1.09 -2.13
C SER A 62 -8.02 1.31 -1.57
N VAL A 63 -7.26 2.32 -1.98
CA VAL A 63 -7.60 3.74 -1.92
C VAL A 63 -6.88 4.50 -3.04
N ALA A 64 -7.62 5.30 -3.80
CA ALA A 64 -7.06 6.37 -4.60
C ALA A 64 -6.46 7.45 -3.67
N PRO A 65 -5.33 8.11 -4.01
CA PRO A 65 -4.99 9.36 -3.37
C PRO A 65 -5.96 10.44 -3.88
N SER A 66 -7.09 10.60 -3.20
CA SER A 66 -7.88 11.83 -3.26
C SER A 66 -7.20 12.83 -2.33
N GLY A 67 -6.24 13.56 -2.88
CA GLY A 67 -5.62 14.73 -2.27
C GLY A 67 -5.92 15.95 -3.14
N ALA A 68 -7.20 16.37 -3.14
CA ALA A 68 -7.59 17.69 -3.59
C ALA A 68 -7.01 18.70 -2.59
N GLY A 69 -5.98 19.42 -3.01
CA GLY A 69 -5.51 20.66 -2.41
C GLY A 69 -5.73 21.79 -3.40
N ASP A 70 -7.01 22.12 -3.62
CA ASP A 70 -7.46 23.42 -4.13
C ASP A 70 -7.76 24.32 -2.91
N THR A 71 -7.77 25.64 -3.10
CA THR A 71 -7.81 26.77 -2.14
C THR A 71 -6.40 27.34 -1.82
N THR A 72 -6.02 28.57 -2.15
CA THR A 72 -6.80 29.77 -2.51
C THR A 72 -5.93 30.69 -3.39
N ASP A 73 -6.44 30.98 -4.59
CA ASP A 73 -6.17 32.19 -5.36
C ASP A 73 -6.89 33.36 -4.67
N THR A 74 -6.15 34.34 -4.16
CA THR A 74 -6.69 35.61 -3.66
C THR A 74 -6.10 36.74 -4.50
N PRO A 75 -6.84 37.28 -5.48
CA PRO A 75 -6.59 38.57 -6.05
C PRO A 75 -7.68 39.54 -5.56
N GLU A 76 -7.43 40.30 -4.49
CA GLU A 76 -8.23 41.51 -4.23
C GLU A 76 -7.49 42.47 -3.30
N GLY A 77 -7.38 43.74 -3.71
CA GLY A 77 -6.90 44.82 -2.85
C GLY A 77 -6.17 45.94 -3.55
N ASP A 78 -6.85 46.59 -4.50
CA ASP A 78 -6.52 47.93 -5.01
C ASP A 78 -6.69 49.01 -3.91
N GLU A 79 -5.92 50.09 -4.03
CA GLU A 79 -6.04 51.38 -3.31
C GLU A 79 -5.88 51.44 -1.77
N GLN A 80 -4.75 52.03 -1.31
CA GLN A 80 -4.78 53.19 -0.39
C GLN A 80 -3.55 54.11 -0.58
N LYS A 81 -3.83 55.22 -1.28
CA LYS A 81 -3.43 56.61 -1.00
C LYS A 81 -2.48 56.90 0.19
N GLU A 82 -1.48 57.72 -0.13
CA GLU A 82 -1.04 58.94 0.60
C GLU A 82 -0.31 58.87 1.96
N GLU A 83 0.91 59.43 1.94
CA GLU A 83 1.33 60.60 2.72
C GLU A 83 2.41 60.44 3.83
N SER A 84 3.46 61.29 3.66
CA SER A 84 4.33 61.90 4.68
C SER A 84 5.46 61.10 5.35
N ARG A 85 6.70 61.27 4.86
CA ARG A 85 7.69 62.25 5.37
C ARG A 85 9.02 62.18 4.65
#